data_AF-A0A519GVG1-F1
#
_entry.id   AF-A0A519GVG1-F1
#
_cell.length_a   1.000
_cell.length_b   1.000
_cell.length_c   1.000
_cell.angle_alpha   90.00
_cell.angle_beta   90.00
_cell.angle_gamma   90.00
#
_symmetry.space_group_name_H-M   'P 1'
#
loop_
_entity.id
_entity.type
_entity.pdbx_description
1 polymer ?
#
loop_
_entity_poly.entity_id
_entity_poly.type
_entity_poly.pdbx_seq_one_letter_code
_entity_poly.pdbx_strand_id
1 'polypeptide(L)'
;MPFPEPYAVDEARGSARGRTLYTTLEPMAEWGRTPPSTEAIIKGGLGRVVIGALNPDKLQAGQGVARLRAAGIDVTLAEHAPST
;
A
#
# COMPACT_ATOMS: atom_id res chain seq x y z
N MET A 1 11.19 4.02 14.97
CA MET A 1 9.88 4.67 14.85
C MET A 1 9.38 4.39 13.44
N PRO A 2 8.45 3.44 13.20
CA PRO A 2 8.03 3.17 11.84
C PRO A 2 7.02 4.26 11.46
N PHE A 3 7.32 5.06 10.44
CA PHE A 3 6.35 5.97 9.83
C PHE A 3 5.40 5.14 8.97
N PRO A 4 4.12 4.99 9.36
CA PRO A 4 3.16 4.18 8.62
C PRO A 4 2.57 4.98 7.44
N GLU A 5 2.29 4.28 6.36
CA GLU A 5 1.67 4.77 5.11
C GLU A 5 0.51 5.78 5.29
N PRO A 6 -0.41 5.64 6.28
CA PRO A 6 -1.41 6.67 6.57
C PRO A 6 -0.83 8.07 6.83
N TYR A 7 0.35 8.19 7.45
CA TYR A 7 1.01 9.47 7.68
C TYR A 7 1.54 10.08 6.37
N ALA A 8 1.97 9.26 5.41
CA ALA A 8 2.41 9.74 4.10
C ALA A 8 1.24 10.24 3.23
N VAL A 9 0.04 9.69 3.42
CA VAL A 9 -1.19 10.18 2.77
C VAL A 9 -1.64 11.50 3.39
N ASP A 10 -1.51 11.67 4.71
CA ASP A 10 -1.88 12.89 5.45
C ASP A 10 -0.88 14.04 5.23
N GLU A 11 0.43 13.75 5.20
CA GLU A 11 1.52 14.70 4.96
C GLU A 11 1.65 15.13 3.48
N ALA A 12 0.94 14.47 2.57
CA ALA A 12 0.94 14.84 1.16
C ALA A 12 0.28 16.22 0.99
N ARG A 13 1.06 17.29 1.16
CA ARG A 13 0.66 18.70 0.98
C ARG A 13 -0.21 18.86 -0.28
N GLY A 14 -1.53 18.88 -0.11
CA GLY A 14 -2.52 18.88 -1.18
C GLY A 14 -3.41 17.63 -1.22
N SER A 15 -3.82 17.20 -2.42
CA SER A 15 -4.60 15.98 -2.62
C SER A 15 -3.69 14.81 -3.01
N ALA A 16 -3.81 13.66 -2.33
CA ALA A 16 -3.18 12.41 -2.74
C ALA A 16 -3.84 11.80 -4.00
N ARG A 17 -4.93 12.41 -4.50
CA ARG A 17 -5.73 11.87 -5.58
C ARG A 17 -4.94 11.75 -6.88
N GLY A 18 -4.97 10.55 -7.49
CA GLY A 18 -4.26 10.25 -8.73
C GLY A 18 -2.74 10.13 -8.62
N ARG A 19 -2.16 10.29 -7.42
CA ARG A 19 -0.70 10.16 -7.21
C ARG A 19 -0.30 8.68 -7.11
N THR A 20 1.01 8.45 -7.18
CA THR A 20 1.62 7.14 -6.96
C THR A 20 2.23 7.06 -5.56
N LEU A 21 1.85 6.05 -4.78
CA LEU A 21 2.50 5.71 -3.52
C LEU A 21 3.55 4.63 -3.76
N TYR A 22 4.75 4.81 -3.21
CA TYR A 22 5.77 3.76 -3.16
C TYR A 22 5.90 3.30 -1.71
N THR A 23 5.79 1.99 -1.48
CA THR A 23 5.94 1.39 -0.16
C THR A 23 6.87 0.18 -0.23
N THR A 24 7.68 0.00 0.80
CA THR A 24 8.66 -1.10 0.85
C THR A 24 7.98 -2.44 1.12
N LEU A 25 6.92 -2.44 1.92
CA LEU A 25 6.16 -3.63 2.31
C LEU A 25 4.68 -3.47 1.95
N GLU A 26 4.02 -4.60 1.73
CA GLU A 26 2.59 -4.63 1.45
C GLU A 26 1.77 -3.90 2.54
N PRO A 27 0.90 -2.96 2.16
CA PRO A 27 0.01 -2.29 3.11
C PRO A 27 -0.95 -3.28 3.74
N MET A 28 -1.13 -3.21 5.06
CA MET A 28 -2.00 -4.15 5.77
C MET A 28 -3.47 -4.02 5.33
N ALA A 29 -4.10 -5.18 5.09
CA ALA A 29 -5.50 -5.29 4.66
C ALA A 29 -6.49 -5.49 5.81
N GLU A 30 -6.05 -6.12 6.90
CA GLU A 30 -6.91 -6.49 8.02
C GLU A 30 -6.93 -5.43 9.12
N TRP A 31 -8.05 -5.39 9.85
CA TRP A 31 -8.24 -4.49 10.97
C TRP A 31 -7.56 -5.08 12.22
N GLY A 32 -6.43 -4.51 12.60
CA GLY A 32 -5.74 -4.84 13.84
C GLY A 32 -6.13 -3.88 14.97
N ARG A 33 -5.13 -3.40 15.70
CA ARG A 33 -5.30 -2.36 16.73
C ARG A 33 -5.48 -0.95 16.15
N THR A 34 -5.09 -0.76 14.89
CA THR A 34 -5.28 0.45 14.09
C THR A 34 -6.02 0.10 12.80
N PRO A 35 -6.70 1.07 12.16
CA PRO A 35 -7.32 0.85 10.85
C PRO A 35 -6.29 0.35 9.81
N PRO A 36 -6.71 -0.45 8.81
CA PRO A 36 -5.81 -0.97 7.79
C PRO A 36 -5.25 0.17 6.92
N SER A 37 -3.94 0.14 6.64
CA SER A 37 -3.27 1.12 5.78
C SER A 37 -3.93 1.23 4.40
N THR A 38 -4.43 0.11 3.87
CA THR A 38 -5.16 0.06 2.60
C THR A 38 -6.39 0.98 2.57
N GLU A 39 -7.07 1.18 3.70
CA GLU A 39 -8.24 2.06 3.75
C GLU A 39 -7.87 3.54 3.66
N ALA A 40 -6.76 3.95 4.29
CA ALA A 40 -6.23 5.30 4.15
C ALA A 40 -5.81 5.60 2.71
N ILE A 41 -5.19 4.62 2.04
CA ILE A 41 -4.76 4.71 0.63
C ILE A 41 -5.98 4.88 -0.29
N ILE A 42 -7.04 4.08 -0.08
CA ILE A 42 -8.28 4.15 -0.85
C ILE A 42 -8.99 5.48 -0.63
N LYS A 43 -9.13 5.92 0.64
CA LYS A 43 -9.72 7.23 0.98
C LYS A 43 -8.92 8.40 0.42
N GLY A 44 -7.60 8.27 0.35
CA GLY A 44 -6.71 9.25 -0.28
C GLY A 44 -6.88 9.39 -1.80
N GLY A 45 -7.56 8.44 -2.44
CA GLY A 45 -7.85 8.47 -3.89
C GLY A 45 -6.62 8.26 -4.76
N LEU A 46 -5.59 7.56 -4.25
CA LEU A 46 -4.36 7.27 -4.99
C LEU A 46 -4.66 6.55 -6.31
N GLY A 47 -3.95 6.93 -7.37
CA GLY A 47 -4.13 6.31 -8.69
C GLY A 47 -3.29 5.05 -8.86
N ARG A 48 -2.15 4.98 -8.16
CA ARG A 48 -1.20 3.87 -8.26
C ARG A 48 -0.47 3.61 -6.95
N VAL A 49 -0.15 2.35 -6.67
CA VAL A 49 0.68 1.91 -5.54
C VAL A 49 1.75 0.95 -6.06
N VAL A 50 3.00 1.20 -5.72
CA VAL A 50 4.15 0.34 -6.02
C VAL A 50 4.64 -0.27 -4.71
N ILE A 51 4.68 -1.60 -4.65
CA ILE A 51 4.99 -2.36 -3.44
C ILE A 51 6.31 -3.11 -3.64
N GLY A 52 7.28 -2.88 -2.75
CA GLY A 52 8.60 -3.50 -2.78
C GLY A 52 8.58 -5.00 -2.51
N ALA A 53 7.83 -5.44 -1.51
CA ALA A 53 7.69 -6.84 -1.15
C ALA A 53 6.30 -7.13 -0.58
N LEU A 54 5.81 -8.35 -0.81
CA LEU A 54 4.58 -8.84 -0.19
C LEU A 54 4.75 -9.03 1.32
N ASN A 55 3.63 -9.10 2.04
CA ASN A 55 3.66 -9.45 3.45
C ASN A 55 4.38 -10.80 3.64
N PRO A 56 5.39 -10.91 4.52
CA PRO A 56 6.09 -12.16 4.77
C PRO A 56 5.18 -13.26 5.37
N ASP A 57 4.08 -12.86 6.01
CA ASP A 57 3.08 -13.78 6.52
C ASP A 57 2.24 -14.34 5.37
N LYS A 58 2.38 -15.64 5.09
CA LYS A 58 1.76 -16.30 3.92
C LYS A 58 0.23 -16.25 3.93
N LEU A 59 -0.39 -16.08 5.10
CA LEU A 59 -1.85 -16.00 5.21
C LEU A 59 -2.36 -14.61 4.78
N GLN A 60 -1.53 -13.58 4.95
CA GLN A 60 -1.84 -12.18 4.65
C GLN A 60 -1.22 -11.68 3.34
N ALA A 61 -0.23 -12.40 2.80
CA ALA A 61 0.44 -12.07 1.54
C ALA A 61 -0.57 -11.90 0.40
N GLY A 62 -0.56 -10.72 -0.22
CA GLY A 62 -1.40 -10.38 -1.36
C GLY A 62 -2.82 -9.90 -1.01
N GLN A 63 -3.24 -9.94 0.25
CA GLN A 63 -4.56 -9.44 0.65
C GLN A 63 -4.66 -7.91 0.49
N GLY A 64 -3.58 -7.18 0.78
CA GLY A 64 -3.50 -5.74 0.62
C GLY A 64 -3.54 -5.34 -0.85
N VAL A 65 -2.77 -6.06 -1.67
CA VAL A 65 -2.79 -5.92 -3.13
C VAL A 65 -4.20 -6.12 -3.69
N ALA A 66 -4.87 -7.21 -3.29
CA ALA A 66 -6.20 -7.53 -3.76
C ALA A 66 -7.22 -6.45 -3.39
N ARG A 67 -7.17 -5.96 -2.15
CA ARG A 67 -8.07 -4.89 -1.65
C ARG A 67 -7.87 -3.57 -2.40
N LEU A 68 -6.63 -3.18 -2.68
CA LEU A 68 -6.32 -1.97 -3.45
C LEU A 68 -6.78 -2.07 -4.91
N ARG A 69 -6.53 -3.22 -5.56
CA ARG A 69 -6.99 -3.47 -6.94
C ARG A 69 -8.52 -3.48 -7.04
N ALA A 70 -9.21 -4.08 -6.06
CA ALA A 70 -10.67 -4.08 -5.99
C ALA A 70 -11.25 -2.66 -5.85
N ALA A 71 -10.49 -1.72 -5.27
CA ALA A 71 -10.85 -0.31 -5.18
C ALA A 71 -10.49 0.51 -6.44
N GLY A 72 -10.00 -0.13 -7.50
CA GLY A 72 -9.65 0.52 -8.77
C GLY A 72 -8.27 1.20 -8.80
N ILE A 73 -7.40 0.87 -7.85
CA ILE A 73 -6.04 1.41 -7.77
C ILE A 73 -5.09 0.51 -8.57
N ASP A 74 -4.23 1.10 -9.40
CA ASP A 74 -3.19 0.35 -10.09
C ASP A 74 -2.12 -0.13 -9.09
N VAL A 75 -1.85 -1.43 -9.03
CA VAL A 75 -0.85 -1.97 -8.09
C VAL A 75 0.23 -2.72 -8.83
N THR A 76 1.47 -2.23 -8.69
CA THR A 76 2.69 -2.84 -9.23
C THR A 76 3.52 -3.43 -8.10
N LEU A 77 3.96 -4.68 -8.24
CA LEU A 77 4.98 -5.26 -7.36
C LEU A 77 6.35 -4.96 -7.97
N ALA A 78 7.24 -4.34 -7.20
CA ALA A 78 8.62 -4.14 -7.63
C ALA A 78 9.34 -5.49 -7.53
N GLU A 79 9.60 -6.11 -8.66
CA GLU A 79 10.43 -7.30 -8.73
C GLU A 79 11.90 -6.93 -8.43
N HIS A 80 12.48 -7.55 -7.41
CA HIS A 80 13.92 -7.71 -7.37
C HIS A 80 14.24 -9.02 -8.09
N ALA A 81 14.52 -8.93 -9.40
CA ALA A 81 15.15 -10.05 -10.09
C ALA A 81 16.47 -10.34 -9.36
N PRO A 82 16.71 -11.56 -8.87
CA PRO A 82 17.98 -11.89 -8.24
C PRO A 82 19.09 -11.66 -9.28
N SER A 83 20.01 -10.75 -8.98
CA SER A 83 21.25 -10.60 -9.75
C SER A 83 21.96 -11.95 -9.71
N THR A 84 21.93 -12.67 -10.83
CA THR A 84 22.69 -13.91 -11.04
C THR A 84 24.17 -13.60 -11.16
#